data_AF-A0A852AWF4-F1
#
_entry.id   AF-A0A852AWF4-F1
#
_cell.length_a   1.000
_cell.length_b   1.000
_cell.length_c   1.000
_cell.angle_alpha   90.00
_cell.angle_beta   90.00
_cell.angle_gamma   90.00
#
_symmetry.space_group_name_H-M   'P 1'
#
loop_
_entity.id
_entity.type
_entity.pdbx_description
1 polymer ?
#
loop_
_entity_poly.entity_id
_entity_poly.type
_entity_poly.pdbx_seq_one_letter_code
_entity_poly.pdbx_strand_id
1 'polypeptide(L)'
;SQQFSDTGSRKEHVKITSDAKPGFLERLSETSAGMLIGLVTFLLAFYLLFTNEGRALRTAKSLDEGLSLVVPLDSIHSISQQNEGRLVHLAGALSTSKPLFDPSYGLSIHAVKLKRNVEMYQWVEYEDSKEYEEDGEIKKETKYSYNTEWKSEVVNSRNFDREIGHKNPSAMAVESFTAVSPNVQVGSFVLSKGLVDKIDDFKQLSLSHLEDPHADVTRGGDYFYHSDNPRRPEVGDLRVSFFYAGLSGDDPHLGSADKVSLQLYFSILQVLFPASKYFSLCSKVTVIARQRGDQLIPYHTKSGDVLEILYPGDLSVEEVFQKEHESNTMKTWALRAAGWLSMFVGISLMTRIFYTLVDWFPVVRDLVSVGLKAFALCVASSLSLLTIAAGWLFYRPLWALLLALLSTVPIVLARSRVPPKKQQ
;
A
#
# COMPACT_ATOMS: atom_id res chain seq x y z
N SER A 1 -18.34 28.51 -25.40
CA SER A 1 -19.27 29.44 -24.72
C SER A 1 -19.70 28.80 -23.40
N GLN A 2 -19.57 29.48 -22.27
CA GLN A 2 -19.98 28.93 -20.98
C GLN A 2 -21.49 29.14 -20.79
N GLN A 3 -22.27 28.06 -20.85
CA GLN A 3 -23.71 28.13 -20.68
C GLN A 3 -24.08 27.60 -19.29
N PHE A 4 -24.19 28.52 -18.33
CA PHE A 4 -24.70 28.18 -16.99
C PHE A 4 -26.22 28.21 -17.01
N SER A 5 -26.85 27.06 -16.76
CA SER A 5 -28.29 26.99 -16.49
C SER A 5 -28.53 27.18 -14.99
N ASP A 6 -29.19 28.30 -14.65
CA ASP A 6 -29.49 28.70 -13.29
C ASP A 6 -30.77 28.02 -12.77
N THR A 7 -30.74 27.52 -11.51
CA THR A 7 -31.86 27.40 -10.54
C THR A 7 -31.54 26.38 -9.42
N GLY A 8 -31.58 26.85 -8.16
CA GLY A 8 -31.67 26.04 -6.93
C GLY A 8 -30.35 25.40 -6.43
N SER A 9 -30.28 25.06 -5.14
CA SER A 9 -29.15 24.36 -4.49
C SER A 9 -28.98 22.94 -5.02
N ARG A 10 -28.72 22.81 -6.32
CA ARG A 10 -28.41 21.53 -6.94
C ARG A 10 -27.05 21.12 -6.40
N LYS A 11 -27.02 19.96 -5.77
CA LYS A 11 -25.82 19.23 -5.39
C LYS A 11 -25.01 18.76 -6.61
N GLU A 12 -25.42 19.13 -7.82
CA GLU A 12 -24.79 18.72 -9.06
C GLU A 12 -24.88 19.82 -10.12
N HIS A 13 -23.87 19.93 -10.96
CA HIS A 13 -23.93 20.71 -12.20
C HIS A 13 -23.04 20.09 -13.27
N VAL A 14 -23.20 20.55 -14.50
CA VAL A 14 -22.45 20.06 -15.65
C VAL A 14 -21.73 21.22 -16.30
N LYS A 15 -20.46 21.01 -16.63
CA LYS A 15 -19.60 21.94 -17.36
C LYS A 15 -19.22 21.28 -18.68
N ILE A 16 -19.53 21.95 -19.78
CA ILE A 16 -19.17 21.48 -21.11
C ILE A 16 -18.05 22.38 -21.64
N THR A 17 -16.92 21.79 -21.98
CA THR A 17 -15.84 22.44 -22.73
C THR A 17 -15.78 21.86 -24.13
N SER A 18 -15.60 22.72 -25.13
CA SER A 18 -15.50 22.33 -26.53
C SER A 18 -14.11 22.68 -27.04
N ASP A 19 -13.40 21.67 -27.52
CA ASP A 19 -12.08 21.80 -28.11
C ASP A 19 -12.12 21.44 -29.59
N ALA A 20 -11.34 22.16 -30.40
CA ALA A 20 -11.19 21.84 -31.80
C ALA A 20 -10.51 20.47 -31.96
N LYS A 21 -10.89 19.71 -33.00
CA LYS A 21 -10.20 18.45 -33.28
C LYS A 21 -8.70 18.71 -33.49
N PRO A 22 -7.81 18.01 -32.77
CA PRO A 22 -6.39 18.24 -32.89
C PRO A 22 -5.94 17.93 -34.31
N GLY A 23 -5.16 18.83 -34.89
CA GLY A 23 -4.62 18.71 -36.24
C GLY A 23 -3.63 17.54 -36.34
N PHE A 24 -3.21 17.19 -37.56
CA PHE A 24 -2.25 16.11 -37.78
C PHE A 24 -0.93 16.32 -37.01
N LEU A 25 -0.38 17.54 -37.02
CA LEU A 25 0.86 17.87 -36.32
C LEU A 25 0.71 17.80 -34.79
N GLU A 26 -0.46 18.16 -34.27
CA GLU A 26 -0.76 18.12 -32.84
C GLU A 26 -0.85 16.67 -32.35
N ARG A 27 -1.60 15.81 -33.07
CA ARG A 27 -1.64 14.35 -32.82
C ARG A 27 -0.29 13.68 -32.94
N LEU A 28 0.54 14.11 -33.89
CA LEU A 28 1.93 13.65 -34.01
C LEU A 28 2.80 14.10 -32.83
N SER A 29 2.62 15.33 -32.35
CA SER A 29 3.38 15.84 -31.20
C SER A 29 3.01 15.12 -29.90
N GLU A 30 1.72 14.88 -29.66
CA GLU A 30 1.22 14.11 -28.52
C GLU A 30 1.73 12.67 -28.53
N THR A 31 1.72 12.01 -29.71
CA THR A 31 2.26 10.66 -29.83
C THR A 31 3.78 10.60 -29.71
N SER A 32 4.49 11.65 -30.13
CA SER A 32 5.94 11.79 -29.92
C SER A 32 6.29 11.95 -28.45
N ALA A 33 5.53 12.76 -27.70
CA ALA A 33 5.66 12.87 -26.25
C ALA A 33 5.38 11.52 -25.55
N GLY A 34 4.32 10.83 -25.96
CA GLY A 34 3.99 9.48 -25.49
C GLY A 34 5.09 8.46 -25.76
N MET A 35 5.79 8.54 -26.90
CA MET A 35 6.93 7.68 -27.22
C MET A 35 8.11 7.91 -26.27
N LEU A 36 8.44 9.17 -25.95
CA LEU A 36 9.51 9.48 -25.00
C LEU A 36 9.19 8.95 -23.60
N ILE A 37 7.95 9.13 -23.14
CA ILE A 37 7.47 8.55 -21.88
C ILE A 37 7.61 7.02 -21.93
N GLY A 38 7.16 6.40 -23.03
CA GLY A 38 7.28 4.96 -23.25
C GLY A 38 8.72 4.44 -23.18
N LEU A 39 9.67 5.17 -23.77
CA LEU A 39 11.10 4.84 -23.73
C LEU A 39 11.64 4.90 -22.30
N VAL A 40 11.30 5.94 -21.54
CA VAL A 40 11.71 6.06 -20.13
C VAL A 40 11.12 4.92 -19.30
N THR A 41 9.81 4.65 -19.44
CA THR A 41 9.13 3.53 -18.76
C THR A 41 9.75 2.18 -19.12
N PHE A 42 10.12 1.97 -20.38
CA PHE A 42 10.80 0.77 -20.85
C PHE A 42 12.18 0.58 -20.21
N LEU A 43 13.00 1.64 -20.13
CA LEU A 43 14.31 1.58 -19.50
C LEU A 43 14.21 1.36 -17.98
N LEU A 44 13.25 2.03 -17.31
CA LEU A 44 12.98 1.84 -15.89
C LEU A 44 12.53 0.41 -15.58
N ALA A 45 11.84 -0.26 -16.49
CA ALA A 45 11.44 -1.66 -16.32
C ALA A 45 12.66 -2.60 -16.18
N PHE A 46 13.72 -2.41 -16.96
CA PHE A 46 14.96 -3.18 -16.80
C PHE A 46 15.60 -2.96 -15.44
N TYR A 47 15.72 -1.69 -15.03
CA TYR A 47 16.28 -1.34 -13.74
C TYR A 47 15.48 -1.97 -12.59
N LEU A 48 14.15 -1.88 -12.63
CA LEU A 48 13.25 -2.47 -11.63
C LEU A 48 13.43 -3.99 -11.56
N LEU A 49 13.38 -4.68 -12.71
CA LEU A 49 13.52 -6.14 -12.75
C LEU A 49 14.90 -6.59 -12.25
N PHE A 50 15.97 -5.98 -12.74
CA PHE A 50 17.33 -6.38 -12.39
C PHE A 50 17.64 -6.12 -10.90
N THR A 51 17.30 -4.95 -10.39
CA THR A 51 17.50 -4.62 -8.97
C THR A 51 16.64 -5.47 -8.06
N ASN A 52 15.42 -5.84 -8.48
CA ASN A 52 14.57 -6.76 -7.74
C ASN A 52 15.21 -8.14 -7.59
N GLU A 53 15.84 -8.70 -8.64
CA GLU A 53 16.54 -9.98 -8.53
C GLU A 53 17.72 -9.91 -7.55
N GLY A 54 18.52 -8.84 -7.64
CA GLY A 54 19.63 -8.61 -6.72
C GLY A 54 19.16 -8.49 -5.26
N ARG A 55 18.09 -7.73 -5.01
CA ARG A 55 17.46 -7.59 -3.69
C ARG A 55 16.95 -8.94 -3.18
N ALA A 56 16.18 -9.66 -4.00
CA ALA A 56 15.57 -10.93 -3.61
C ALA A 56 16.62 -11.96 -3.16
N LEU A 57 17.73 -12.04 -3.89
CA LEU A 57 18.85 -12.94 -3.56
C LEU A 57 19.63 -12.48 -2.32
N ARG A 58 19.86 -11.18 -2.18
CA ARG A 58 20.50 -10.61 -0.98
C ARG A 58 19.69 -10.95 0.28
N THR A 59 18.38 -10.75 0.21
CA THR A 59 17.46 -11.03 1.31
C THR A 59 17.39 -12.50 1.63
N ALA A 60 17.28 -13.37 0.62
CA ALA A 60 17.32 -14.82 0.85
C ALA A 60 18.61 -15.26 1.58
N LYS A 61 19.78 -14.79 1.14
CA LYS A 61 21.06 -15.11 1.80
C LYS A 61 21.16 -14.53 3.22
N SER A 62 20.68 -13.31 3.43
CA SER A 62 20.63 -12.68 4.75
C SER A 62 19.73 -13.46 5.71
N LEU A 63 18.60 -13.97 5.23
CA LEU A 63 17.69 -14.81 6.01
C LEU A 63 18.31 -16.17 6.34
N ASP A 64 18.97 -16.83 5.38
CA ASP A 64 19.67 -18.10 5.60
C ASP A 64 20.84 -17.92 6.60
N GLU A 65 21.60 -16.82 6.48
CA GLU A 65 22.63 -16.42 7.44
C GLU A 65 22.03 -16.22 8.84
N GLY A 66 20.93 -15.47 8.94
CA GLY A 66 20.22 -15.23 10.20
C GLY A 66 19.74 -16.53 10.86
N LEU A 67 19.11 -17.41 10.09
CA LEU A 67 18.62 -18.71 10.56
C LEU A 67 19.76 -19.59 11.09
N SER A 68 20.95 -19.50 10.49
CA SER A 68 22.12 -20.26 10.94
C SER A 68 22.79 -19.72 12.22
N LEU A 69 22.53 -18.45 12.58
CA LEU A 69 23.22 -17.74 13.67
C LEU A 69 22.32 -17.47 14.88
N VAL A 70 21.01 -17.42 14.66
CA VAL A 70 20.01 -17.08 15.68
C VAL A 70 20.03 -18.06 16.86
N VAL A 71 19.90 -17.51 18.05
CA VAL A 71 19.85 -18.27 19.30
C VAL A 71 18.50 -18.02 19.98
N PRO A 72 17.63 -19.03 20.12
CA PRO A 72 16.43 -18.89 20.95
C PRO A 72 16.83 -18.71 22.42
N LEU A 73 16.21 -17.73 23.09
CA LEU A 73 16.46 -17.47 24.51
C LEU A 73 15.68 -18.46 25.39
N ASP A 74 16.37 -19.05 26.38
CA ASP A 74 15.74 -19.92 27.38
C ASP A 74 14.81 -19.13 28.33
N SER A 75 15.13 -17.86 28.59
CA SER A 75 14.36 -16.97 29.46
C SER A 75 14.42 -15.53 28.96
N ILE A 76 13.26 -14.86 28.97
CA ILE A 76 13.14 -13.44 28.65
C ILE A 76 13.31 -12.53 29.88
N HIS A 77 13.42 -13.10 31.08
CA HIS A 77 13.46 -12.34 32.35
C HIS A 77 14.88 -12.15 32.90
N SER A 78 15.90 -12.66 32.20
CA SER A 78 17.30 -12.56 32.60
C SER A 78 18.17 -12.27 31.39
N ILE A 79 19.05 -11.28 31.52
CA ILE A 79 19.97 -10.90 30.46
C ILE A 79 21.24 -11.74 30.57
N SER A 80 21.46 -12.65 29.63
CA SER A 80 22.69 -13.46 29.57
C SER A 80 23.78 -12.72 28.80
N GLN A 81 24.95 -12.54 29.43
CA GLN A 81 26.13 -11.97 28.76
C GLN A 81 26.67 -12.88 27.63
N GLN A 82 26.34 -14.18 27.63
CA GLN A 82 26.77 -15.11 26.57
C GLN A 82 26.10 -14.83 25.21
N ASN A 83 24.98 -14.12 25.22
CA ASN A 83 24.24 -13.73 24.04
C ASN A 83 24.59 -12.32 23.56
N GLU A 84 25.52 -11.63 24.24
CA GLU A 84 25.94 -10.28 23.88
C GLU A 84 26.44 -10.24 22.43
N GLY A 85 25.83 -9.37 21.64
CA GLY A 85 26.13 -9.20 20.23
C GLY A 85 25.63 -10.30 19.30
N ARG A 86 24.97 -11.35 19.81
CA ARG A 86 24.37 -12.43 19.01
C ARG A 86 22.99 -12.04 18.52
N LEU A 87 22.57 -12.68 17.42
CA LEU A 87 21.18 -12.64 16.97
C LEU A 87 20.37 -13.55 17.88
N VAL A 88 19.36 -13.02 18.56
CA VAL A 88 18.53 -13.75 19.52
C VAL A 88 17.10 -13.82 19.04
N HIS A 89 16.42 -14.91 19.40
CA HIS A 89 14.97 -15.09 19.23
C HIS A 89 14.31 -15.15 20.60
N LEU A 90 13.22 -14.42 20.76
CA LEU A 90 12.40 -14.46 21.96
C LEU A 90 10.93 -14.20 21.65
N ALA A 91 10.06 -14.80 22.45
CA ALA A 91 8.63 -14.57 22.41
C ALA A 91 8.11 -14.20 23.80
N GLY A 92 7.30 -13.14 23.89
CA GLY A 92 6.77 -12.67 25.16
C GLY A 92 5.80 -11.51 25.03
N ALA A 93 5.06 -11.25 26.10
CA ALA A 93 4.10 -10.14 26.15
C ALA A 93 4.82 -8.79 26.03
N LEU A 94 4.21 -7.87 25.29
CA LEU A 94 4.63 -6.48 25.28
C LEU A 94 4.31 -5.86 26.63
N SER A 95 5.22 -5.02 27.11
CA SER A 95 5.06 -4.25 28.33
C SER A 95 5.53 -2.81 28.14
N THR A 96 4.85 -1.89 28.81
CA THR A 96 5.17 -0.47 28.82
C THR A 96 5.25 0.03 30.25
N SER A 97 6.21 0.91 30.54
CA SER A 97 6.44 1.38 31.92
C SER A 97 5.42 2.42 32.38
N LYS A 98 4.83 3.18 31.45
CA LYS A 98 3.83 4.21 31.71
C LYS A 98 2.69 4.10 30.71
N PRO A 99 1.45 4.40 31.11
CA PRO A 99 0.35 4.50 30.17
C PRO A 99 0.49 5.75 29.28
N LEU A 100 -0.12 5.68 28.10
CA LEU A 100 -0.32 6.80 27.20
C LEU A 100 -1.62 7.52 27.56
N PHE A 101 -1.59 8.85 27.53
CA PHE A 101 -2.71 9.69 27.94
C PHE A 101 -3.19 10.61 26.81
N ASP A 102 -4.50 10.78 26.69
CA ASP A 102 -5.10 11.95 26.01
C ASP A 102 -5.97 12.71 27.02
N PRO A 103 -5.46 13.80 27.62
CA PRO A 103 -6.17 14.52 28.67
C PRO A 103 -7.43 15.23 28.16
N SER A 104 -7.48 15.61 26.87
CA SER A 104 -8.65 16.25 26.26
C SER A 104 -9.88 15.34 26.19
N TYR A 105 -9.67 14.02 26.33
CA TYR A 105 -10.74 13.02 26.29
C TYR A 105 -10.71 12.07 27.50
N GLY A 106 -9.92 12.39 28.54
CA GLY A 106 -9.81 11.59 29.74
C GLY A 106 -9.27 10.17 29.53
N LEU A 107 -8.50 9.92 28.46
CA LEU A 107 -8.01 8.58 28.13
C LEU A 107 -6.69 8.27 28.82
N SER A 108 -6.56 7.04 29.31
CA SER A 108 -5.33 6.48 29.88
C SER A 108 -5.25 4.99 29.53
N ILE A 109 -4.26 4.58 28.73
CA ILE A 109 -4.12 3.19 28.28
C ILE A 109 -2.67 2.71 28.36
N HIS A 110 -2.45 1.50 28.88
CA HIS A 110 -1.16 0.81 28.79
C HIS A 110 -1.03 0.14 27.42
N ALA A 111 -0.44 0.86 26.45
CA ALA A 111 -0.20 0.34 25.11
C ALA A 111 1.06 0.95 24.50
N VAL A 112 1.59 0.31 23.46
CA VAL A 112 2.76 0.79 22.72
C VAL A 112 2.42 2.06 21.93
N LYS A 113 1.25 2.13 21.30
CA LYS A 113 0.78 3.32 20.56
C LYS A 113 -0.67 3.64 20.91
N LEU A 114 -0.97 4.93 20.98
CA LEU A 114 -2.32 5.51 21.06
C LEU A 114 -2.47 6.51 19.91
N LYS A 115 -3.49 6.32 19.08
CA LYS A 115 -3.79 7.16 17.92
C LYS A 115 -5.16 7.82 18.11
N ARG A 116 -5.19 9.14 18.05
CA ARG A 116 -6.42 9.93 17.89
C ARG A 116 -6.65 10.17 16.40
N ASN A 117 -7.82 9.77 15.92
CA ASN A 117 -8.27 10.00 14.56
C ASN A 117 -9.45 10.97 14.57
N VAL A 118 -9.24 12.15 14.00
CA VAL A 118 -10.24 13.22 13.89
C VAL A 118 -10.71 13.30 12.44
N GLU A 119 -12.01 13.39 12.26
CA GLU A 119 -12.64 13.65 10.98
C GLU A 119 -13.58 14.84 11.10
N MET A 120 -13.63 15.67 10.06
CA MET A 120 -14.54 16.81 9.96
C MET A 120 -15.63 16.50 8.95
N TYR A 121 -16.88 16.79 9.31
CA TYR A 121 -17.99 16.76 8.38
C TYR A 121 -17.92 17.96 7.46
N GLN A 122 -17.76 17.74 6.16
CA GLN A 122 -17.46 18.81 5.21
C GLN A 122 -17.87 18.43 3.79
N TRP A 123 -18.00 19.43 2.91
CA TRP A 123 -18.28 19.20 1.49
C TRP A 123 -17.11 18.53 0.78
N VAL A 124 -17.45 17.63 -0.14
CA VAL A 124 -16.54 16.93 -1.05
C VAL A 124 -17.11 17.05 -2.46
N GLU A 125 -16.25 17.46 -3.40
CA GLU A 125 -16.57 17.52 -4.82
C GLU A 125 -16.10 16.23 -5.51
N TYR A 126 -16.99 15.64 -6.30
CA TYR A 126 -16.70 14.51 -7.17
C TYR A 126 -16.85 14.94 -8.64
N GLU A 127 -15.93 14.50 -9.48
CA GLU A 127 -15.89 14.78 -10.91
C GLU A 127 -16.10 13.49 -11.72
N ASP A 128 -17.05 13.50 -12.66
CA ASP A 128 -17.19 12.48 -13.71
C ASP A 128 -17.11 13.16 -15.08
N SER A 129 -16.19 12.72 -15.93
CA SER A 129 -15.89 13.36 -17.21
C SER A 129 -16.13 12.38 -18.36
N LYS A 130 -16.85 12.82 -19.39
CA LYS A 130 -17.08 12.08 -20.63
C LYS A 130 -16.74 12.94 -21.84
N GLU A 131 -16.12 12.31 -22.83
CA GLU A 131 -15.77 12.96 -24.09
C GLU A 131 -16.62 12.36 -25.22
N TYR A 132 -17.19 13.24 -26.05
CA TYR A 132 -17.94 12.85 -27.23
C TYR A 132 -17.72 13.85 -28.36
N GLU A 133 -17.99 13.40 -29.59
CA GLU A 133 -17.86 14.23 -30.79
C GLU A 133 -19.23 14.80 -31.16
N GLU A 134 -19.31 16.11 -31.38
CA GLU A 134 -20.52 16.80 -31.84
C GLU A 134 -20.12 17.97 -32.74
N ASP A 135 -20.75 18.10 -33.91
CA ASP A 135 -20.50 19.18 -34.89
C ASP A 135 -19.02 19.35 -35.32
N GLY A 136 -18.23 18.28 -35.28
CA GLY A 136 -16.82 18.31 -35.65
C GLY A 136 -15.87 18.84 -34.57
N GLU A 137 -16.38 19.16 -33.38
CA GLU A 137 -15.62 19.48 -32.17
C GLU A 137 -15.59 18.29 -31.20
N ILE A 138 -14.55 18.22 -30.36
CA ILE A 138 -14.52 17.30 -29.23
C ILE A 138 -15.11 18.04 -28.03
N LYS A 139 -16.24 17.56 -27.52
CA LYS A 139 -16.86 18.10 -26.32
C LYS A 139 -16.49 17.23 -25.13
N LYS A 140 -15.98 17.85 -24.08
CA LYS A 140 -15.79 17.24 -22.77
C LYS A 140 -16.89 17.73 -21.84
N GLU A 141 -17.77 16.81 -21.46
CA GLU A 141 -18.81 17.04 -20.46
C GLU A 141 -18.31 16.54 -19.10
N THR A 142 -18.13 17.47 -18.18
CA THR A 142 -17.72 17.20 -16.81
C THR A 142 -18.90 17.45 -15.87
N LYS A 143 -19.38 16.39 -15.24
CA LYS A 143 -20.40 16.43 -14.20
C LYS A 143 -19.74 16.54 -12.83
N TYR A 144 -20.06 17.60 -12.11
CA TYR A 144 -19.67 17.81 -10.72
C TYR A 144 -20.80 17.42 -9.79
N SER A 145 -20.48 16.78 -8.67
CA SER A 145 -21.43 16.49 -7.60
C SER A 145 -20.82 16.79 -6.22
N TYR A 146 -21.66 17.28 -5.30
CA TYR A 146 -21.26 17.80 -3.99
C TYR A 146 -22.01 17.06 -2.90
N ASN A 147 -21.26 16.38 -2.02
CA ASN A 147 -21.81 15.68 -0.88
C ASN A 147 -21.06 16.05 0.39
N THR A 148 -21.77 16.10 1.51
CA THR A 148 -21.17 16.28 2.83
C THR A 148 -20.78 14.93 3.42
N GLU A 149 -19.52 14.79 3.79
CA GLU A 149 -18.93 13.55 4.29
C GLU A 149 -17.94 13.83 5.43
N TRP A 150 -17.71 12.82 6.25
CA TRP A 150 -16.62 12.83 7.22
C TRP A 150 -15.30 12.54 6.48
N LYS A 151 -14.33 13.46 6.56
CA LYS A 151 -12.96 13.26 6.04
C LYS A 151 -11.94 13.59 7.11
N SER A 152 -10.87 12.80 7.17
CA SER A 152 -9.73 13.00 8.09
C SER A 152 -8.80 14.13 7.67
N GLU A 153 -8.94 14.61 6.44
CA GLU A 153 -8.16 15.71 5.86
C GLU A 153 -9.06 16.92 5.59
N VAL A 154 -8.49 18.12 5.63
CA VAL A 154 -9.23 19.35 5.31
C VAL A 154 -9.37 19.46 3.80
N VAL A 155 -10.61 19.44 3.31
CA VAL A 155 -10.93 19.61 1.90
C VAL A 155 -11.06 21.10 1.61
N ASN A 156 -10.09 21.64 0.87
CA ASN A 156 -10.08 23.05 0.49
C ASN A 156 -11.16 23.36 -0.56
N SER A 157 -12.32 23.78 -0.10
CA SER A 157 -13.46 24.17 -0.94
C SER A 157 -13.19 25.31 -1.95
N ARG A 158 -12.09 26.07 -1.81
CA ARG A 158 -11.68 27.07 -2.82
C ARG A 158 -11.27 26.46 -4.16
N ASN A 159 -10.97 25.15 -4.16
CA ASN A 159 -10.63 24.41 -5.36
C ASN A 159 -11.85 23.81 -6.06
N PHE A 160 -13.05 23.93 -5.49
CA PHE A 160 -14.27 23.42 -6.11
C PHE A 160 -14.63 24.25 -7.34
N ASP A 161 -15.15 23.59 -8.38
CA ASP A 161 -15.68 24.28 -9.57
C ASP A 161 -16.82 25.24 -9.17
N ARG A 162 -17.61 24.87 -8.15
CA ARG A 162 -18.62 25.73 -7.54
C ARG A 162 -18.52 25.79 -6.01
N GLU A 163 -17.73 26.75 -5.51
CA GLU A 163 -17.59 27.02 -4.07
C GLU A 163 -18.89 27.54 -3.42
N ILE A 164 -19.70 28.34 -4.14
CA ILE A 164 -20.89 28.98 -3.56
C ILE A 164 -21.89 27.91 -3.10
N GLY A 165 -22.16 27.88 -1.79
CA GLY A 165 -23.02 26.89 -1.14
C GLY A 165 -22.28 25.66 -0.58
N HIS A 166 -20.97 25.53 -0.84
CA HIS A 166 -20.15 24.38 -0.48
C HIS A 166 -18.87 24.77 0.29
N LYS A 167 -18.97 25.77 1.17
CA LYS A 167 -17.82 26.29 1.91
C LYS A 167 -17.45 25.37 3.08
N ASN A 168 -16.17 25.03 3.18
CA ASN A 168 -15.60 24.27 4.29
C ASN A 168 -14.71 25.17 5.18
N PRO A 169 -14.60 24.87 6.49
CA PRO A 169 -13.57 25.45 7.34
C PRO A 169 -12.16 25.16 6.81
N SER A 170 -11.22 26.07 7.06
CA SER A 170 -9.83 25.92 6.60
C SER A 170 -8.95 25.08 7.52
N ALA A 171 -9.44 24.70 8.69
CA ALA A 171 -8.74 23.90 9.69
C ALA A 171 -9.74 23.18 10.61
N MET A 172 -9.29 22.10 11.26
CA MET A 172 -10.03 21.42 12.34
C MET A 172 -9.59 21.99 13.69
N ALA A 173 -10.52 22.15 14.64
CA ALA A 173 -10.21 22.61 16.00
C ALA A 173 -9.43 21.59 16.83
N VAL A 174 -9.51 20.30 16.47
CA VAL A 174 -8.80 19.20 17.09
C VAL A 174 -7.98 18.48 16.03
N GLU A 175 -6.71 18.19 16.34
CA GLU A 175 -5.81 17.49 15.42
C GLU A 175 -5.71 15.99 15.73
N SER A 176 -5.53 15.18 14.68
CA SER A 176 -5.14 13.78 14.83
C SER A 176 -3.69 13.68 15.31
N PHE A 177 -3.37 12.67 16.13
CA PHE A 177 -1.99 12.39 16.52
C PHE A 177 -1.79 10.90 16.78
N THR A 178 -0.51 10.48 16.85
CA THR A 178 -0.12 9.17 17.38
C THR A 178 0.94 9.36 18.45
N ALA A 179 0.61 9.00 19.69
CA ALA A 179 1.56 8.90 20.78
C ALA A 179 2.18 7.49 20.80
N VAL A 180 3.47 7.43 21.12
CA VAL A 180 4.24 6.18 21.19
C VAL A 180 4.90 6.11 22.56
N SER A 181 4.83 4.96 23.21
CA SER A 181 5.49 4.74 24.51
C SER A 181 7.01 4.85 24.35
N PRO A 182 7.69 5.63 25.22
CA PRO A 182 9.14 5.82 25.12
C PRO A 182 9.94 4.58 25.53
N ASN A 183 9.34 3.65 26.26
CA ASN A 183 9.99 2.43 26.72
C ASN A 183 9.02 1.25 26.55
N VAL A 184 9.37 0.40 25.59
CA VAL A 184 8.60 -0.80 25.21
C VAL A 184 9.51 -2.00 25.41
N GLN A 185 9.04 -3.00 26.13
CA GLN A 185 9.84 -4.15 26.51
C GLN A 185 9.13 -5.47 26.25
N VAL A 186 9.92 -6.52 26.07
CA VAL A 186 9.48 -7.91 26.14
C VAL A 186 10.35 -8.61 27.19
N GLY A 187 9.75 -8.94 28.33
CA GLY A 187 10.52 -9.37 29.50
C GLY A 187 11.49 -8.27 29.96
N SER A 188 12.78 -8.61 30.08
CA SER A 188 13.86 -7.69 30.46
C SER A 188 14.50 -6.96 29.27
N PHE A 189 13.98 -7.15 28.06
CA PHE A 189 14.60 -6.61 26.84
C PHE A 189 13.83 -5.40 26.30
N VAL A 190 14.53 -4.29 26.05
CA VAL A 190 14.00 -3.05 25.48
C VAL A 190 14.01 -3.13 23.95
N LEU A 191 12.88 -2.82 23.32
CA LEU A 191 12.76 -2.77 21.86
C LEU A 191 13.38 -1.50 21.29
N SER A 192 14.10 -1.62 20.18
CA SER A 192 14.53 -0.48 19.37
C SER A 192 13.35 0.30 18.78
N LYS A 193 13.62 1.52 18.31
CA LYS A 193 12.66 2.28 17.50
C LYS A 193 12.18 1.49 16.28
N GLY A 194 13.07 0.78 15.58
CA GLY A 194 12.72 -0.01 14.39
C GLY A 194 11.73 -1.14 14.68
N LEU A 195 11.86 -1.79 15.85
CA LEU A 195 10.89 -2.80 16.31
C LEU A 195 9.56 -2.17 16.74
N VAL A 196 9.60 -1.04 17.46
CA VAL A 196 8.38 -0.32 17.87
C VAL A 196 7.60 0.22 16.66
N ASP A 197 8.29 0.68 15.63
CA ASP A 197 7.68 1.20 14.40
C ASP A 197 6.87 0.09 13.68
N LYS A 198 7.30 -1.17 13.76
CA LYS A 198 6.59 -2.35 13.22
C LYS A 198 5.33 -2.77 13.98
N ILE A 199 5.05 -2.16 15.12
CA ILE A 199 3.81 -2.41 15.88
C ILE A 199 2.75 -1.43 15.36
N ASP A 200 2.02 -1.85 14.33
CA ASP A 200 1.05 -1.02 13.58
C ASP A 200 -0.35 -1.65 13.45
N ASP A 201 -0.60 -2.78 14.12
CA ASP A 201 -1.93 -3.40 14.23
C ASP A 201 -2.83 -2.57 15.17
N PHE A 202 -3.38 -1.49 14.62
CA PHE A 202 -4.26 -0.57 15.33
C PHE A 202 -5.67 -1.14 15.47
N LYS A 203 -6.15 -1.20 16.71
CA LYS A 203 -7.50 -1.63 17.09
C LYS A 203 -8.29 -0.42 17.58
N GLN A 204 -9.54 -0.29 17.15
CA GLN A 204 -10.39 0.80 17.62
C GLN A 204 -10.70 0.60 19.11
N LEU A 205 -10.50 1.67 19.88
CA LEU A 205 -10.82 1.72 21.30
C LEU A 205 -12.32 1.87 21.48
N SER A 206 -12.95 1.00 22.27
CA SER A 206 -14.35 1.20 22.61
C SER A 206 -14.48 2.31 23.65
N LEU A 207 -15.44 3.21 23.41
CA LEU A 207 -15.72 4.33 24.32
C LEU A 207 -16.91 4.03 25.26
N SER A 208 -17.49 2.82 25.18
CA SER A 208 -18.70 2.44 25.91
C SER A 208 -18.65 2.67 27.43
N HIS A 209 -17.47 2.48 28.03
CA HIS A 209 -17.21 2.61 29.46
C HIS A 209 -16.73 4.00 29.89
N LEU A 210 -16.63 4.96 28.97
CA LEU A 210 -16.15 6.30 29.26
C LEU A 210 -17.32 7.28 29.44
N GLU A 211 -17.08 8.28 30.28
CA GLU A 211 -17.95 9.43 30.43
C GLU A 211 -17.65 10.49 29.35
N ASP A 212 -18.58 11.40 29.14
CA ASP A 212 -18.36 12.54 28.26
C ASP A 212 -17.30 13.46 28.88
N PRO A 213 -16.22 13.80 28.14
CA PRO A 213 -15.07 14.49 28.74
C PRO A 213 -15.38 15.95 29.09
N HIS A 214 -16.27 16.58 28.32
CA HIS A 214 -16.66 17.99 28.44
C HIS A 214 -18.14 18.17 28.08
N ALA A 215 -18.76 19.28 28.51
CA ALA A 215 -20.19 19.53 28.29
C ALA A 215 -20.56 19.76 26.81
N ASP A 216 -19.60 20.16 25.98
CA ASP A 216 -19.70 20.41 24.54
C ASP A 216 -19.30 19.19 23.69
N VAL A 217 -18.97 18.07 24.32
CA VAL A 217 -18.58 16.84 23.65
C VAL A 217 -19.56 15.73 24.01
N THR A 218 -20.27 15.21 23.00
CA THR A 218 -21.22 14.11 23.21
C THR A 218 -20.63 12.81 22.68
N ARG A 219 -20.67 11.74 23.49
CA ARG A 219 -20.32 10.40 23.02
C ARG A 219 -21.45 9.74 22.24
N GLY A 220 -21.11 9.13 21.11
CA GLY A 220 -22.02 8.31 20.31
C GLY A 220 -21.31 7.09 19.74
N GLY A 221 -21.66 5.90 20.20
CA GLY A 221 -20.90 4.68 19.86
C GLY A 221 -19.45 4.79 20.34
N ASP A 222 -18.50 4.54 19.43
CA ASP A 222 -17.05 4.66 19.66
C ASP A 222 -16.47 5.97 19.09
N TYR A 223 -17.29 7.03 19.06
CA TYR A 223 -16.88 8.38 18.71
C TYR A 223 -17.26 9.40 19.80
N PHE A 224 -16.41 10.41 19.95
CA PHE A 224 -16.77 11.68 20.57
C PHE A 224 -17.10 12.70 19.48
N TYR A 225 -18.20 13.43 19.64
CA TYR A 225 -18.65 14.43 18.68
C TYR A 225 -18.53 15.84 19.27
N HIS A 226 -17.89 16.73 18.52
CA HIS A 226 -17.92 18.18 18.72
C HIS A 226 -18.97 18.72 17.76
N SER A 227 -20.23 18.65 18.17
CA SER A 227 -21.41 18.95 17.36
C SER A 227 -22.59 19.22 18.29
N ASP A 228 -23.44 20.18 17.92
CA ASP A 228 -24.70 20.43 18.62
C ASP A 228 -25.68 19.24 18.50
N ASN A 229 -25.62 18.50 17.38
CA ASN A 229 -26.46 17.32 17.16
C ASN A 229 -25.77 16.26 16.28
N PRO A 230 -25.16 15.23 16.89
CA PRO A 230 -24.47 14.17 16.15
C PRO A 230 -25.32 13.40 15.13
N ARG A 231 -26.66 13.42 15.28
CA ARG A 231 -27.58 12.76 14.32
C ARG A 231 -27.88 13.61 13.09
N ARG A 232 -27.54 14.91 13.13
CA ARG A 232 -27.70 15.88 12.04
C ARG A 232 -26.44 16.74 11.96
N PRO A 233 -25.31 16.16 11.54
CA PRO A 233 -24.04 16.87 11.53
C PRO A 233 -24.07 18.03 10.55
N GLU A 234 -23.42 19.12 10.93
CA GLU A 234 -23.25 20.33 10.13
C GLU A 234 -21.78 20.48 9.67
N VAL A 235 -21.57 21.30 8.63
CA VAL A 235 -20.24 21.48 8.08
C VAL A 235 -19.33 22.15 9.11
N GLY A 236 -18.23 21.49 9.45
CA GLY A 236 -17.30 21.89 10.50
C GLY A 236 -17.41 21.08 11.78
N ASP A 237 -18.47 20.29 11.95
CA ASP A 237 -18.56 19.35 13.06
C ASP A 237 -17.42 18.34 13.02
N LEU A 238 -16.92 17.96 14.20
CA LEU A 238 -15.85 16.98 14.34
C LEU A 238 -16.37 15.70 14.98
N ARG A 239 -15.85 14.58 14.54
CA ARG A 239 -15.94 13.31 15.26
C ARG A 239 -14.55 12.77 15.51
N VAL A 240 -14.35 12.20 16.68
CA VAL A 240 -13.05 11.75 17.17
C VAL A 240 -13.17 10.31 17.60
N SER A 241 -12.29 9.47 17.06
CA SER A 241 -12.15 8.06 17.41
C SER A 241 -10.72 7.78 17.87
N PHE A 242 -10.56 6.74 18.67
CA PHE A 242 -9.28 6.36 19.23
C PHE A 242 -8.91 4.95 18.80
N PHE A 243 -7.62 4.73 18.57
CA PHE A 243 -7.06 3.44 18.22
C PHE A 243 -5.82 3.18 19.05
N TYR A 244 -5.51 1.92 19.33
CA TYR A 244 -4.30 1.54 20.04
C TYR A 244 -3.63 0.34 19.39
N ALA A 245 -2.32 0.21 19.58
CA ALA A 245 -1.53 -0.94 19.11
C ALA A 245 -0.57 -1.41 20.22
N GLY A 246 -0.39 -2.73 20.33
CA GLY A 246 0.47 -3.36 21.33
C GLY A 246 -0.01 -3.12 22.77
N LEU A 247 -1.15 -3.69 23.15
CA LEU A 247 -1.66 -3.60 24.53
C LEU A 247 -0.66 -4.23 25.51
N SER A 248 -0.41 -3.55 26.62
CA SER A 248 0.55 -3.96 27.64
C SER A 248 -0.20 -4.58 28.82
N GLY A 249 -0.18 -5.91 28.91
CA GLY A 249 -0.86 -6.67 29.98
C GLY A 249 -2.37 -6.81 29.76
N ASP A 250 -3.06 -7.19 30.83
CA ASP A 250 -4.52 -7.31 30.83
C ASP A 250 -5.15 -5.97 31.25
N ASP A 251 -6.08 -5.48 30.44
CA ASP A 251 -6.89 -4.31 30.77
C ASP A 251 -8.31 -4.77 31.16
N PRO A 252 -8.93 -4.26 32.24
CA PRO A 252 -10.26 -4.68 32.66
C PRO A 252 -11.38 -4.47 31.62
N HIS A 253 -11.24 -3.46 30.76
CA HIS A 253 -12.27 -3.03 29.80
C HIS A 253 -11.96 -3.46 28.38
N LEU A 254 -10.68 -3.47 28.02
CA LEU A 254 -10.23 -4.02 26.75
C LEU A 254 -10.09 -5.54 26.85
N GLY A 255 -10.14 -6.12 28.05
CA GLY A 255 -9.83 -7.52 28.26
C GLY A 255 -8.34 -7.78 28.16
N SER A 256 -7.97 -9.07 28.22
CA SER A 256 -6.59 -9.46 28.04
C SER A 256 -6.07 -8.97 26.69
N ALA A 257 -4.76 -8.67 26.61
CA ALA A 257 -4.10 -8.43 25.33
C ALA A 257 -4.32 -9.60 24.33
N ASP A 258 -4.70 -10.77 24.85
CA ASP A 258 -5.14 -11.95 24.10
C ASP A 258 -6.57 -11.87 23.50
N LYS A 259 -7.48 -10.95 23.85
CA LYS A 259 -8.92 -11.05 23.45
C LYS A 259 -9.52 -9.93 22.61
N VAL A 260 -8.76 -8.92 22.17
CA VAL A 260 -9.32 -7.83 21.35
C VAL A 260 -9.00 -7.98 19.88
N SER A 261 -9.55 -8.97 19.21
CA SER A 261 -9.62 -8.95 17.73
C SER A 261 -10.59 -10.00 17.20
N LEU A 262 -11.80 -10.04 17.77
CA LEU A 262 -12.91 -10.83 17.24
C LEU A 262 -14.17 -9.99 17.12
N GLN A 263 -14.10 -8.90 16.34
CA GLN A 263 -15.29 -8.28 15.77
C GLN A 263 -14.85 -7.32 14.66
N LEU A 264 -14.61 -7.85 13.44
CA LEU A 264 -14.75 -7.12 12.15
C LEU A 264 -14.25 -7.90 10.91
N TYR A 265 -13.58 -9.06 11.05
CA TYR A 265 -12.92 -9.72 9.91
C TYR A 265 -13.56 -11.00 9.37
N PHE A 266 -14.83 -11.30 9.70
CA PHE A 266 -15.42 -12.63 9.45
C PHE A 266 -16.55 -12.73 8.41
N SER A 267 -16.60 -11.86 7.39
CA SER A 267 -17.63 -12.01 6.33
C SER A 267 -17.12 -12.15 4.89
N ILE A 268 -15.84 -11.89 4.61
CA ILE A 268 -15.35 -11.87 3.21
C ILE A 268 -14.25 -12.91 2.93
N LEU A 269 -13.45 -13.31 3.93
CA LEU A 269 -12.27 -14.15 3.65
C LEU A 269 -12.52 -15.67 3.59
N GLN A 270 -13.70 -16.15 3.99
CA GLN A 270 -13.98 -17.58 4.11
C GLN A 270 -14.22 -18.28 2.75
N VAL A 271 -14.41 -17.51 1.68
CA VAL A 271 -14.71 -18.04 0.33
C VAL A 271 -13.44 -18.29 -0.51
N LEU A 272 -12.33 -17.61 -0.20
CA LEU A 272 -11.14 -17.63 -1.07
C LEU A 272 -9.95 -18.46 -0.54
N PHE A 273 -9.90 -18.83 0.75
CA PHE A 273 -8.76 -19.55 1.31
C PHE A 273 -9.20 -20.66 2.29
N PRO A 274 -9.25 -21.95 1.88
CA PRO A 274 -9.66 -23.05 2.76
C PRO A 274 -8.60 -23.48 3.79
N ALA A 275 -7.54 -22.70 4.02
CA ALA A 275 -6.42 -23.11 4.84
C ALA A 275 -5.81 -22.00 5.71
N SER A 276 -6.61 -21.14 6.34
CA SER A 276 -6.12 -20.32 7.47
C SER A 276 -6.44 -21.02 8.79
N LYS A 277 -5.45 -21.75 9.30
CA LYS A 277 -5.42 -22.27 10.67
C LYS A 277 -5.52 -21.08 11.63
N TYR A 278 -6.55 -21.07 12.48
CA TYR A 278 -6.78 -20.21 13.65
C TYR A 278 -5.82 -19.03 13.84
N PHE A 279 -6.28 -17.81 13.54
CA PHE A 279 -5.59 -16.59 13.93
C PHE A 279 -5.57 -16.54 15.47
N SER A 280 -4.45 -16.96 16.06
CA SER A 280 -4.28 -17.03 17.51
C SER A 280 -4.08 -15.62 18.06
N LEU A 281 -5.16 -15.10 18.64
CA LEU A 281 -5.27 -14.32 19.88
C LEU A 281 -4.03 -14.39 20.81
N CYS A 282 -2.96 -13.66 20.49
CA CYS A 282 -1.74 -13.66 21.29
C CYS A 282 -1.23 -12.23 21.54
N SER A 283 -1.21 -11.85 22.82
CA SER A 283 -0.56 -10.68 23.41
C SER A 283 0.96 -10.69 23.30
N LYS A 284 1.53 -11.85 22.95
CA LYS A 284 2.97 -11.99 22.74
C LYS A 284 3.36 -11.50 21.37
N VAL A 285 4.57 -10.96 21.31
CA VAL A 285 5.30 -10.75 20.08
C VAL A 285 6.49 -11.68 20.06
N THR A 286 6.82 -12.16 18.87
CA THR A 286 8.09 -12.83 18.58
C THR A 286 9.04 -11.82 17.97
N VAL A 287 10.24 -11.71 18.53
CA VAL A 287 11.28 -10.78 18.10
C VAL A 287 12.54 -11.55 17.74
N ILE A 288 13.15 -11.19 16.59
CA ILE A 288 14.49 -11.62 16.22
C ILE A 288 15.35 -10.38 15.95
N ALA A 289 16.34 -10.15 16.82
CA ALA A 289 17.18 -8.95 16.79
C ALA A 289 18.53 -9.23 17.45
N ARG A 290 19.48 -8.30 17.32
CA ARG A 290 20.77 -8.41 18.01
C ARG A 290 20.64 -7.97 19.46
N GLN A 291 21.12 -8.77 20.40
CA GLN A 291 21.21 -8.34 21.80
C GLN A 291 22.42 -7.41 22.00
N ARG A 292 22.19 -6.28 22.67
CA ARG A 292 23.24 -5.40 23.20
C ARG A 292 22.86 -4.96 24.62
N GLY A 293 23.38 -5.64 25.64
CA GLY A 293 22.90 -5.52 27.00
C GLY A 293 21.43 -5.94 27.10
N ASP A 294 20.59 -5.03 27.58
CA ASP A 294 19.13 -5.17 27.63
C ASP A 294 18.44 -4.72 26.32
N GLN A 295 19.15 -4.14 25.36
CA GLN A 295 18.55 -3.61 24.14
C GLN A 295 18.53 -4.64 23.01
N LEU A 296 17.42 -4.67 22.28
CA LEU A 296 17.27 -5.38 21.01
C LEU A 296 17.46 -4.38 19.88
N ILE A 297 18.55 -4.51 19.14
CA ILE A 297 18.97 -3.57 18.09
C ILE A 297 19.07 -4.27 16.73
N PRO A 298 19.13 -3.52 15.62
CA PRO A 298 19.25 -4.14 14.31
C PRO A 298 20.53 -4.96 14.14
N TYR A 299 20.43 -6.13 13.51
CA TYR A 299 21.56 -6.99 13.15
C TYR A 299 21.92 -6.81 11.67
N HIS A 300 23.16 -6.42 11.37
CA HIS A 300 23.64 -6.33 9.98
C HIS A 300 24.22 -7.66 9.53
N THR A 301 23.67 -8.24 8.46
CA THR A 301 24.20 -9.48 7.86
C THR A 301 25.41 -9.19 7.00
N LYS A 302 26.27 -10.19 6.79
CA LYS A 302 27.39 -10.10 5.83
C LYS A 302 26.88 -9.95 4.40
N SER A 303 25.70 -10.51 4.14
CA SER A 303 25.02 -10.42 2.85
C SER A 303 24.50 -8.99 2.55
N GLY A 304 24.35 -8.13 3.56
CA GLY A 304 24.11 -6.70 3.40
C GLY A 304 22.68 -6.22 3.71
N ASP A 305 21.82 -7.07 4.25
CA ASP A 305 20.51 -6.65 4.78
C ASP A 305 20.55 -6.57 6.32
N VAL A 306 19.48 -6.02 6.88
CA VAL A 306 19.31 -5.84 8.31
C VAL A 306 18.22 -6.77 8.82
N LEU A 307 18.54 -7.59 9.81
CA LEU A 307 17.59 -8.44 10.53
C LEU A 307 17.18 -7.74 11.83
N GLU A 308 15.90 -7.39 11.87
CA GLU A 308 15.24 -6.78 13.01
C GLU A 308 13.75 -7.11 12.88
N ILE A 309 13.38 -8.35 13.17
CA ILE A 309 12.09 -8.93 12.81
C ILE A 309 11.16 -8.90 14.03
N LEU A 310 9.90 -8.53 13.81
CA LEU A 310 8.85 -8.58 14.82
C LEU A 310 7.59 -9.14 14.17
N TYR A 311 7.00 -10.15 14.80
CA TYR A 311 5.69 -10.69 14.43
C TYR A 311 4.79 -10.78 15.67
N PRO A 312 3.47 -10.54 15.52
CA PRO A 312 2.52 -10.93 16.55
C PRO A 312 2.47 -12.46 16.67
N GLY A 313 2.28 -12.95 17.88
CA GLY A 313 2.21 -14.38 18.19
C GLY A 313 3.50 -14.95 18.79
N ASP A 314 3.36 -16.20 19.23
CA ASP A 314 4.44 -17.06 19.72
C ASP A 314 4.85 -17.97 18.55
N LEU A 315 5.91 -17.58 17.83
CA LEU A 315 6.37 -18.25 16.62
C LEU A 315 7.75 -18.86 16.87
N SER A 316 7.99 -20.06 16.32
CA SER A 316 9.33 -20.65 16.33
C SER A 316 10.29 -19.86 15.44
N VAL A 317 11.59 -20.07 15.62
CA VAL A 317 12.62 -19.51 14.76
C VAL A 317 12.35 -19.85 13.28
N GLU A 318 12.09 -21.12 13.00
CA GLU A 318 11.85 -21.64 11.66
C GLU A 318 10.60 -21.00 11.04
N GLU A 319 9.52 -20.87 11.81
CA GLU A 319 8.29 -20.23 11.36
C GLU A 319 8.49 -18.75 10.98
N VAL A 320 9.29 -18.01 11.77
CA VAL A 320 9.61 -16.60 11.47
C VAL A 320 10.40 -16.48 10.17
N PHE A 321 11.49 -17.24 10.02
CA PHE A 321 12.31 -17.18 8.81
C PHE A 321 11.58 -17.71 7.57
N GLN A 322 10.69 -18.70 7.73
CA GLN A 322 9.83 -19.18 6.65
C GLN A 322 8.87 -18.08 6.18
N LYS A 323 8.22 -17.36 7.10
CA LYS A 323 7.36 -16.20 6.75
C LYS A 323 8.12 -15.10 6.03
N GLU A 324 9.35 -14.80 6.47
CA GLU A 324 10.20 -13.81 5.78
C GLU A 324 10.59 -14.26 4.37
N HIS A 325 10.90 -15.55 4.17
CA HIS A 325 11.17 -16.13 2.84
C HIS A 325 9.94 -16.08 1.93
N GLU A 326 8.75 -16.39 2.45
CA GLU A 326 7.48 -16.30 1.72
C GLU A 326 7.17 -14.85 1.34
N SER A 327 7.34 -13.91 2.27
CA SER A 327 7.18 -12.47 2.04
C SER A 327 8.15 -11.95 0.97
N ASN A 328 9.43 -12.33 1.06
CA ASN A 328 10.42 -11.97 0.05
C ASN A 328 10.08 -12.57 -1.32
N THR A 329 9.61 -13.82 -1.35
CA THR A 329 9.16 -14.50 -2.58
C THR A 329 7.98 -13.77 -3.21
N MET A 330 6.95 -13.45 -2.43
CA MET A 330 5.76 -12.74 -2.88
C MET A 330 6.12 -11.35 -3.43
N LYS A 331 6.93 -10.56 -2.70
CA LYS A 331 7.42 -9.25 -3.18
C LYS A 331 8.18 -9.36 -4.49
N THR A 332 9.01 -10.41 -4.62
CA THR A 332 9.79 -10.66 -5.84
C THR A 332 8.87 -10.94 -7.03
N TRP A 333 7.85 -11.79 -6.86
CA TRP A 333 6.87 -12.07 -7.90
C TRP A 333 6.01 -10.86 -8.27
N ALA A 334 5.57 -10.07 -7.28
CA ALA A 334 4.82 -8.85 -7.51
C ALA A 334 5.63 -7.82 -8.32
N LEU A 335 6.90 -7.61 -7.95
CA LEU A 335 7.80 -6.70 -8.67
C LEU A 335 8.16 -7.23 -10.07
N ARG A 336 8.25 -8.55 -10.26
CA ARG A 336 8.39 -9.15 -11.60
C ARG A 336 7.17 -8.86 -12.48
N ALA A 337 5.97 -9.03 -11.94
CA ALA A 337 4.73 -8.72 -12.66
C ALA A 337 4.63 -7.23 -13.00
N ALA A 338 4.95 -6.35 -12.03
CA ALA A 338 4.98 -4.91 -12.24
C ALA A 338 6.03 -4.49 -13.28
N GLY A 339 7.25 -5.05 -13.22
CA GLY A 339 8.31 -4.79 -14.18
C GLY A 339 7.96 -5.28 -15.59
N TRP A 340 7.38 -6.47 -15.72
CA TRP A 340 6.88 -6.99 -17.00
C TRP A 340 5.77 -6.09 -17.57
N LEU A 341 4.81 -5.68 -16.74
CA LEU A 341 3.73 -4.79 -17.15
C LEU A 341 4.28 -3.43 -17.59
N SER A 342 5.21 -2.86 -16.83
CA SER A 342 5.91 -1.62 -17.19
C SER A 342 6.63 -1.76 -18.53
N MET A 343 7.28 -2.90 -18.78
CA MET A 343 7.94 -3.16 -20.06
C MET A 343 6.96 -3.24 -21.22
N PHE A 344 5.84 -3.93 -21.02
CA PHE A 344 4.76 -4.03 -22.00
C PHE A 344 4.13 -2.66 -22.30
N VAL A 345 3.85 -1.86 -21.28
CA VAL A 345 3.32 -0.49 -21.43
C VAL A 345 4.34 0.40 -22.15
N GLY A 346 5.61 0.35 -21.76
CA GLY A 346 6.68 1.12 -22.40
C GLY A 346 6.78 0.84 -23.90
N ILE A 347 6.83 -0.45 -24.29
CA ILE A 347 6.84 -0.85 -25.71
C ILE A 347 5.55 -0.43 -26.43
N SER A 348 4.39 -0.59 -25.78
CA SER A 348 3.10 -0.22 -26.36
C SER A 348 2.97 1.30 -26.61
N LEU A 349 3.52 2.13 -25.71
CA LEU A 349 3.57 3.57 -25.89
C LEU A 349 4.54 3.96 -27.02
N MET A 350 5.69 3.29 -27.11
CA MET A 350 6.65 3.52 -28.20
C MET A 350 6.08 3.14 -29.57
N THR A 351 5.26 2.10 -29.66
CA THR A 351 4.62 1.69 -30.94
C THR A 351 3.38 2.50 -31.30
N ARG A 352 2.91 3.40 -30.42
CA ARG A 352 1.72 4.23 -30.64
C ARG A 352 1.84 5.11 -31.89
N ILE A 353 3.04 5.55 -32.25
CA ILE A 353 3.28 6.37 -33.45
C ILE A 353 2.94 5.64 -34.75
N PHE A 354 3.04 4.30 -34.78
CA PHE A 354 2.66 3.52 -35.95
C PHE A 354 1.14 3.55 -36.18
N TYR A 355 0.33 3.68 -35.12
CA TYR A 355 -1.11 3.81 -35.24
C TYR A 355 -1.49 5.11 -35.94
N THR A 356 -0.93 6.24 -35.49
CA THR A 356 -1.20 7.55 -36.09
C THR A 356 -0.83 7.64 -37.57
N LEU A 357 0.14 6.83 -38.02
CA LEU A 357 0.52 6.76 -39.43
C LEU A 357 -0.43 5.89 -40.27
N VAL A 358 -1.01 4.83 -39.67
CA VAL A 358 -1.87 3.86 -40.38
C VAL A 358 -3.35 4.24 -40.30
N ASP A 359 -3.70 5.24 -39.48
CA ASP A 359 -5.07 5.71 -39.25
C ASP A 359 -5.82 6.18 -40.51
N TRP A 360 -5.16 6.39 -41.65
CA TRP A 360 -5.81 6.74 -42.91
C TRP A 360 -6.65 5.59 -43.52
N PHE A 361 -6.40 4.34 -43.14
CA PHE A 361 -7.12 3.17 -43.69
C PHE A 361 -7.98 2.46 -42.62
N PRO A 362 -9.32 2.66 -42.60
CA PRO A 362 -10.21 2.15 -41.56
C PRO A 362 -10.16 0.62 -41.37
N VAL A 363 -10.05 -0.14 -42.47
CA VAL A 363 -10.02 -1.62 -42.43
C VAL A 363 -8.71 -2.17 -41.86
N VAL A 364 -7.61 -1.40 -41.95
CA VAL A 364 -6.27 -1.83 -41.52
C VAL A 364 -5.99 -1.48 -40.06
N ARG A 365 -6.66 -0.43 -39.53
CA ARG A 365 -6.44 0.09 -38.17
C ARG A 365 -6.63 -0.98 -37.09
N ASP A 366 -7.77 -1.68 -37.08
CA ASP A 366 -8.08 -2.65 -36.02
C ASP A 366 -7.15 -3.86 -36.07
N LEU A 367 -6.79 -4.33 -37.26
CA LEU A 367 -5.87 -5.45 -37.44
C LEU A 367 -4.45 -5.09 -36.97
N VAL A 368 -3.97 -3.91 -37.35
CA VAL A 368 -2.68 -3.37 -36.89
C VAL A 368 -2.70 -3.17 -35.38
N SER A 369 -3.86 -2.81 -34.81
CA SER A 369 -4.00 -2.62 -33.38
C SER A 369 -3.76 -3.86 -32.55
N VAL A 370 -4.32 -4.98 -32.99
CA VAL A 370 -4.16 -6.27 -32.33
C VAL A 370 -2.74 -6.80 -32.58
N GLY A 371 -2.23 -6.65 -33.80
CA GLY A 371 -0.88 -7.08 -34.18
C GLY A 371 0.22 -6.40 -33.37
N LEU A 372 0.17 -5.08 -33.20
CA LEU A 372 1.17 -4.33 -32.43
C LEU A 372 1.13 -4.65 -30.93
N LYS A 373 -0.06 -4.87 -30.36
CA LYS A 373 -0.20 -5.34 -28.96
C LYS A 373 0.36 -6.75 -28.78
N ALA A 374 0.07 -7.67 -29.70
CA ALA A 374 0.63 -9.03 -29.66
C ALA A 374 2.16 -9.01 -29.80
N PHE A 375 2.69 -8.17 -30.69
CA PHE A 375 4.13 -7.95 -30.83
C PHE A 375 4.75 -7.42 -29.54
N ALA A 376 4.17 -6.36 -28.96
CA ALA A 376 4.64 -5.77 -27.71
C ALA A 376 4.63 -6.79 -26.56
N LEU A 377 3.59 -7.64 -26.49
CA LEU A 377 3.48 -8.71 -25.50
C LEU A 377 4.60 -9.75 -25.63
N CYS A 378 4.89 -10.20 -26.85
CA CYS A 378 5.97 -11.14 -27.12
C CYS A 378 7.33 -10.54 -26.74
N VAL A 379 7.62 -9.32 -27.19
CA VAL A 379 8.90 -8.65 -26.92
C VAL A 379 9.07 -8.36 -25.43
N ALA A 380 8.03 -7.84 -24.76
CA ALA A 380 8.06 -7.58 -23.32
C ALA A 380 8.33 -8.86 -22.51
N SER A 381 7.66 -9.96 -22.86
CA SER A 381 7.83 -11.24 -22.18
C SER A 381 9.24 -11.80 -22.38
N SER A 382 9.75 -11.77 -23.62
CA SER A 382 11.12 -12.20 -23.93
C SER A 382 12.18 -11.36 -23.20
N LEU A 383 12.07 -10.03 -23.26
CA LEU A 383 13.05 -9.13 -22.62
C LEU A 383 12.99 -9.20 -21.09
N SER A 384 11.79 -9.34 -20.51
CA SER A 384 11.63 -9.50 -19.06
C SER A 384 12.28 -10.80 -18.58
N LEU A 385 12.06 -11.92 -19.28
CA LEU A 385 12.68 -13.21 -18.96
C LEU A 385 14.21 -13.17 -19.08
N LEU A 386 14.74 -12.52 -20.12
CA LEU A 386 16.18 -12.33 -20.27
C LEU A 386 16.78 -11.47 -19.15
N THR A 387 16.08 -10.42 -18.74
CA THR A 387 16.51 -9.55 -17.63
C THR A 387 16.57 -10.31 -16.31
N ILE A 388 15.53 -11.11 -16.03
CA ILE A 388 15.48 -11.99 -14.84
C ILE A 388 16.59 -13.05 -14.92
N ALA A 389 16.78 -13.68 -16.08
CA ALA A 389 17.84 -14.67 -16.30
C ALA A 389 19.24 -14.08 -16.03
N ALA A 390 19.50 -12.86 -16.50
CA ALA A 390 20.76 -12.15 -16.25
C ALA A 390 21.01 -11.94 -14.76
N GLY A 391 19.98 -11.60 -13.97
CA GLY A 391 20.09 -11.49 -12.52
C GLY A 391 20.47 -12.79 -11.81
N TRP A 392 20.13 -13.94 -12.40
CA TRP A 392 20.37 -15.27 -11.82
C TRP A 392 21.66 -15.94 -12.32
N LEU A 393 22.32 -15.38 -13.33
CA LEU A 393 23.42 -16.01 -14.07
C LEU A 393 24.55 -16.51 -13.15
N PHE A 394 24.93 -15.71 -12.16
CA PHE A 394 26.04 -16.02 -11.24
C PHE A 394 25.63 -16.82 -10.00
N TYR A 395 24.33 -16.92 -9.72
CA TYR A 395 23.83 -17.56 -8.49
C TYR A 395 23.23 -18.94 -8.76
N ARG A 396 22.50 -19.09 -9.87
CA ARG A 396 21.80 -20.31 -10.27
C ARG A 396 21.86 -20.45 -11.80
N PRO A 397 23.02 -20.80 -12.37
CA PRO A 397 23.27 -20.76 -13.81
C PRO A 397 22.33 -21.68 -14.62
N LEU A 398 21.94 -22.83 -14.05
CA LEU A 398 20.99 -23.74 -14.70
C LEU A 398 19.59 -23.11 -14.86
N TRP A 399 19.11 -22.40 -13.84
CA TRP A 399 17.83 -21.68 -13.91
C TRP A 399 17.90 -20.47 -14.84
N ALA A 400 19.03 -19.75 -14.83
CA ALA A 400 19.27 -18.66 -15.77
C ALA A 400 19.24 -19.14 -17.23
N LEU A 401 19.91 -20.26 -17.53
CA LEU A 401 19.90 -20.87 -18.86
C LEU A 401 18.49 -21.30 -19.27
N LEU A 402 17.73 -21.93 -18.36
CA LEU A 402 16.34 -22.32 -18.62
C LEU A 402 15.45 -21.11 -18.95
N LEU A 403 15.55 -20.02 -18.18
CA LEU A 403 14.80 -18.79 -18.43
C LEU A 403 15.19 -18.12 -19.75
N ALA A 404 16.48 -18.12 -20.10
CA ALA A 404 16.98 -17.60 -21.37
C ALA A 404 16.52 -18.45 -22.58
N LEU A 405 16.33 -19.76 -22.42
CA LEU A 405 15.72 -20.59 -23.45
C LEU A 405 14.23 -20.28 -23.57
N LEU A 406 13.51 -20.18 -22.45
CA LEU A 406 12.08 -19.84 -22.42
C LEU A 406 11.79 -18.47 -23.04
N SER A 407 12.70 -17.50 -22.93
CA SER A 407 12.51 -16.18 -23.56
C SER A 407 12.42 -16.24 -25.08
N THR A 408 12.88 -17.32 -25.73
CA THR A 408 12.78 -17.49 -27.19
C THR A 408 11.42 -18.02 -27.65
N VAL A 409 10.63 -18.61 -26.76
CA VAL A 409 9.35 -19.28 -27.08
C VAL A 409 8.34 -18.35 -27.75
N PRO A 410 8.08 -17.11 -27.25
CA PRO A 410 7.13 -16.20 -27.91
C PRO A 410 7.54 -15.88 -29.36
N ILE A 411 8.84 -15.76 -29.62
CA ILE A 411 9.38 -15.44 -30.95
C ILE A 411 9.21 -16.63 -31.90
N VAL A 412 9.48 -17.85 -31.42
CA VAL A 412 9.32 -19.08 -32.22
C VAL A 412 7.85 -19.32 -32.56
N LEU A 413 6.94 -19.13 -31.60
CA LEU A 413 5.49 -19.25 -31.82
C LEU A 413 4.95 -18.20 -32.81
N ALA A 414 5.49 -16.97 -32.76
CA ALA A 414 5.13 -15.94 -33.72
C ALA A 414 5.57 -16.32 -35.15
N ARG A 415 6.74 -16.95 -35.30
CA ARG A 415 7.26 -17.38 -36.61
C ARG A 415 6.53 -18.59 -37.18
N SER A 416 6.14 -19.56 -36.36
CA SER A 416 5.49 -20.81 -36.83
C SER A 416 4.06 -20.61 -37.34
N ARG A 417 3.43 -19.47 -37.01
CA ARG A 417 2.08 -19.11 -37.50
C ARG A 417 2.07 -18.40 -38.86
N VAL A 418 3.23 -18.15 -39.46
CA VAL A 418 3.33 -17.59 -40.82
C VAL A 418 3.17 -18.73 -41.85
N PRO A 419 2.13 -18.76 -42.69
CA PRO A 419 1.96 -19.81 -43.69
C PRO A 419 3.13 -19.81 -44.70
N PRO A 420 3.61 -20.98 -45.15
CA PRO A 420 4.74 -21.05 -46.07
C PRO A 420 4.41 -20.32 -47.38
N LYS A 421 5.33 -19.45 -47.83
CA LYS A 421 5.25 -18.77 -49.13
C LYS A 421 5.11 -19.82 -50.23
N LYS A 422 3.99 -19.84 -50.97
CA LYS A 422 3.91 -20.56 -52.25
C LYS A 422 4.93 -19.92 -53.18
N GLN A 423 6.00 -20.65 -53.50
CA GLN A 423 6.90 -20.29 -54.60
C GLN A 423 6.09 -20.45 -55.89
N GLN A 424 5.92 -19.36 -56.63
CA GLN A 424 5.50 -19.37 -58.03
C GLN A 424 6.72 -19.19 -58.91
#